data_AF-A0A0Q4KKG5-F1
#
_entry.id   AF-A0A0Q4KKG5-F1
#
_cell.length_a   1.000
_cell.length_b   1.000
_cell.length_c   1.000
_cell.angle_alpha   90.00
_cell.angle_beta   90.00
_cell.angle_gamma   90.00
#
_symmetry.space_group_name_H-M   'P 1'
#
loop_
_entity.id
_entity.type
_entity.pdbx_description
1 polymer ?
#
loop_
_entity_poly.entity_id
_entity_poly.type
_entity_poly.pdbx_seq_one_letter_code
_entity_poly.pdbx_strand_id
1 'polypeptide(L)'
;MLHRTLALALLFAPTIADAQLCEGQSAAIAPDGRAFGHLPYGDAPETELVTLPSDYSVGNPCVVRADILPDLLRLFAAAQGDPAVMGQLRALSCQRSIARQRGVFCRGESSSAADRAISVAPPGYSEHSTGYALDFAVRPANGCPDAEACMAATPAARWLRANAPRFGFEQSFPGGNKQNVKWEPWHWRWVGTSESTPGAAKARFLFARARRQYPANPAVLPIVVRFTTSPPVPLPIAPAQPSSKKKRR
;
A
#
# COMPACT_ATOMS: atom_id res chain seq x y z
N MET A 1 44.37 46.91 -30.76
CA MET A 1 43.71 46.87 -29.43
C MET A 1 42.67 45.75 -29.44
N LEU A 2 43.05 44.53 -29.03
CA LEU A 2 42.12 43.40 -28.95
C LEU A 2 41.26 43.53 -27.68
N HIS A 3 39.96 43.71 -27.84
CA HIS A 3 38.99 43.68 -26.73
C HIS A 3 38.66 42.22 -26.40
N ARG A 4 39.11 41.75 -25.24
CA ARG A 4 38.69 40.46 -24.66
C ARG A 4 37.30 40.63 -24.06
N THR A 5 36.29 40.09 -24.73
CA THR A 5 34.96 39.87 -24.14
C THR A 5 35.06 38.72 -23.12
N LEU A 6 34.96 39.06 -21.83
CA LEU A 6 34.86 38.09 -20.75
C LEU A 6 33.41 37.60 -20.71
N ALA A 7 33.16 36.37 -21.17
CA ALA A 7 31.85 35.73 -21.00
C ALA A 7 31.67 35.32 -19.53
N LEU A 8 30.77 36.01 -18.82
CA LEU A 8 30.41 35.68 -17.45
C LEU A 8 29.48 34.45 -17.46
N ALA A 9 30.04 33.27 -17.18
CA ALA A 9 29.26 32.06 -16.98
C ALA A 9 28.47 32.17 -15.66
N LEU A 10 27.16 32.41 -15.75
CA LEU A 10 26.23 32.30 -14.63
C LEU A 10 26.13 30.83 -14.21
N LEU A 11 26.81 30.48 -13.11
CA LEU A 11 26.64 29.20 -12.43
C LEU A 11 25.27 29.19 -11.76
N PHE A 12 24.27 28.56 -12.39
CA PHE A 12 23.01 28.23 -11.74
C PHE A 12 23.30 27.15 -10.69
N ALA A 13 23.37 27.52 -9.41
CA ALA A 13 23.35 26.56 -8.33
C ALA A 13 21.99 25.83 -8.37
N PRO A 14 21.95 24.49 -8.38
CA PRO A 14 20.70 23.75 -8.38
C PRO A 14 19.93 24.10 -7.10
N THR A 15 18.70 24.60 -7.26
CA THR A 15 17.78 24.79 -6.14
C THR A 15 17.46 23.42 -5.55
N ILE A 16 17.84 23.18 -4.31
CA ILE A 16 17.42 21.98 -3.58
C ILE A 16 15.90 22.06 -3.44
N ALA A 17 15.19 21.05 -3.94
CA ALA A 17 13.75 20.97 -3.80
C ALA A 17 13.41 20.67 -2.34
N ASP A 18 12.45 21.40 -1.79
CA ASP A 18 12.04 21.33 -0.39
C ASP A 18 10.60 20.82 -0.27
N ALA A 19 10.37 19.91 0.67
CA ALA A 19 9.03 19.47 1.07
C ALA A 19 8.41 20.48 2.04
N GLN A 20 7.24 21.02 1.71
CA GLN A 20 6.52 21.91 2.61
C GLN A 20 5.93 21.12 3.78
N LEU A 21 6.25 21.53 5.00
CA LEU A 21 5.79 20.89 6.23
C LEU A 21 4.65 21.72 6.84
N CYS A 22 4.96 22.40 7.95
CA CYS A 22 4.09 23.35 8.63
C CYS A 22 4.27 24.76 8.08
N GLU A 23 3.52 25.71 8.61
CA GLU A 23 3.69 27.12 8.27
C GLU A 23 5.14 27.56 8.55
N GLY A 24 5.79 28.12 7.53
CA GLY A 24 7.19 28.53 7.61
C GLY A 24 8.23 27.40 7.74
N GLN A 25 7.84 26.13 7.69
CA GLN A 25 8.74 24.97 7.83
C GLN A 25 8.84 24.17 6.53
N SER A 26 10.07 23.85 6.13
CA SER A 26 10.39 22.94 5.03
C SER A 26 11.42 21.88 5.45
N ALA A 27 11.56 20.85 4.62
CA ALA A 27 12.66 19.90 4.72
C ALA A 27 13.26 19.60 3.35
N ALA A 28 14.58 19.49 3.30
CA ALA A 28 15.29 19.09 2.10
C ALA A 28 14.80 17.70 1.63
N ILE A 29 14.48 17.62 0.34
CA ILE A 29 14.18 16.35 -0.30
C ILE A 29 15.50 15.62 -0.56
N ALA A 30 15.60 14.37 -0.09
CA ALA A 30 16.77 13.54 -0.35
C ALA A 30 16.96 13.31 -1.85
N PRO A 31 18.16 12.93 -2.34
CA PRO A 31 18.37 12.66 -3.77
C PRO A 31 17.46 11.56 -4.34
N ASP A 32 17.00 10.66 -3.47
CA ASP A 32 16.01 9.65 -3.82
C ASP A 32 14.57 10.22 -3.82
N GLY A 33 14.34 11.51 -3.64
CA GLY A 33 13.00 12.12 -3.64
C GLY A 33 12.19 11.91 -2.36
N ARG A 34 12.78 11.36 -1.28
CA ARG A 34 12.08 11.17 0.00
C ARG A 34 12.23 12.37 0.93
N ALA A 35 11.19 12.62 1.73
CA ALA A 35 11.24 13.53 2.88
C ALA A 35 11.17 12.69 4.16
N PHE A 36 12.22 12.76 5.00
CA PHE A 36 12.35 11.97 6.23
C PHE A 36 12.06 10.47 6.05
N GLY A 37 12.44 9.91 4.90
CA GLY A 37 12.26 8.49 4.61
C GLY A 37 10.90 8.08 4.03
N HIS A 38 9.97 9.04 3.88
CA HIS A 38 8.67 8.84 3.22
C HIS A 38 8.74 9.11 1.72
N LEU A 39 7.97 8.36 0.94
CA LEU A 39 7.86 8.53 -0.52
C LEU A 39 6.77 9.55 -0.85
N PRO A 40 6.94 10.35 -1.92
CA PRO A 40 5.95 11.34 -2.31
C PRO A 40 4.71 10.67 -2.90
N TYR A 41 3.54 11.16 -2.51
CA TYR A 41 2.24 10.73 -3.01
C TYR A 41 1.35 11.96 -3.28
N GLY A 42 0.55 11.88 -4.34
CA GLY A 42 -0.47 12.89 -4.64
C GLY A 42 -1.77 12.66 -3.87
N ASP A 43 -2.66 13.64 -3.95
CA ASP A 43 -4.04 13.49 -3.48
C ASP A 43 -4.88 12.69 -4.48
N ALA A 44 -5.69 11.77 -3.97
CA ALA A 44 -6.75 11.15 -4.74
C ALA A 44 -7.80 12.20 -5.14
N PRO A 45 -8.27 12.23 -6.41
CA PRO A 45 -9.39 13.06 -6.81
C PRO A 45 -10.66 12.66 -6.05
N GLU A 46 -11.42 13.65 -5.58
CA GLU A 46 -12.65 13.41 -4.82
C GLU A 46 -13.67 12.59 -5.61
N THR A 47 -13.71 12.73 -6.94
CA THR A 47 -14.56 11.95 -7.86
C THR A 47 -14.26 10.46 -7.88
N GLU A 48 -13.09 10.05 -7.38
CA GLU A 48 -12.68 8.64 -7.30
C GLU A 48 -12.86 8.06 -5.89
N LEU A 49 -13.38 8.85 -4.95
CA LEU A 49 -13.54 8.47 -3.55
C LEU A 49 -14.98 8.07 -3.23
N VAL A 50 -15.11 7.10 -2.33
CA VAL A 50 -16.39 6.60 -1.81
C VAL A 50 -16.30 6.41 -0.30
N THR A 51 -17.42 6.63 0.38
CA THR A 51 -17.53 6.43 1.83
C THR A 51 -17.83 4.97 2.15
N LEU A 52 -17.11 4.39 3.11
CA LEU A 52 -17.44 3.08 3.65
C LEU A 52 -18.77 3.13 4.42
N PRO A 53 -19.54 2.02 4.44
CA PRO A 53 -20.64 1.89 5.39
C PRO A 53 -20.16 2.15 6.83
N SER A 54 -20.96 2.91 7.60
CA SER A 54 -20.59 3.38 8.94
C SER A 54 -20.20 2.25 9.89
N ASP A 55 -20.82 1.09 9.75
CA ASP A 55 -20.58 -0.08 10.61
C ASP A 55 -19.17 -0.66 10.46
N TYR A 56 -18.44 -0.29 9.41
CA TYR A 56 -17.05 -0.69 9.22
C TYR A 56 -16.05 0.35 9.73
N SER A 57 -16.49 1.54 10.14
CA SER A 57 -15.60 2.64 10.53
C SER A 57 -15.60 2.89 12.04
N VAL A 58 -14.51 3.44 12.56
CA VAL A 58 -14.42 3.97 13.93
C VAL A 58 -14.45 5.49 13.89
N GLY A 59 -15.41 6.09 14.59
CA GLY A 59 -15.48 7.53 14.75
C GLY A 59 -15.93 8.22 13.46
N ASN A 60 -14.99 8.82 12.74
CA ASN A 60 -15.31 9.56 11.51
C ASN A 60 -15.56 8.60 10.33
N PRO A 61 -16.39 9.01 9.34
CA PRO A 61 -16.54 8.25 8.11
C PRO A 61 -15.20 7.98 7.44
N CYS A 62 -14.94 6.71 7.14
CA CYS A 62 -13.80 6.30 6.35
C CYS A 62 -14.12 6.49 4.87
N VAL A 63 -13.31 7.28 4.17
CA VAL A 63 -13.39 7.48 2.72
C VAL A 63 -12.19 6.80 2.07
N VAL A 64 -12.41 6.07 0.98
CA VAL A 64 -11.37 5.32 0.25
C VAL A 64 -11.60 5.45 -1.25
N ARG A 65 -10.63 5.05 -2.08
CA ARG A 65 -10.88 4.96 -3.53
C ARG A 65 -11.93 3.90 -3.87
N ALA A 66 -12.80 4.16 -4.85
CA ALA A 66 -13.85 3.21 -5.25
C ALA A 66 -13.32 1.80 -5.56
N ASP A 67 -12.14 1.72 -6.19
CA ASP A 67 -11.47 0.47 -6.58
C ASP A 67 -11.20 -0.50 -5.41
N ILE A 68 -10.89 0.02 -4.21
CA ILE A 68 -10.56 -0.81 -3.04
C ILE A 68 -11.80 -1.41 -2.38
N LEU A 69 -12.97 -0.80 -2.60
CA LEU A 69 -14.17 -1.07 -1.81
C LEU A 69 -14.63 -2.53 -1.88
N PRO A 70 -14.70 -3.19 -3.06
CA PRO A 70 -15.11 -4.60 -3.12
C PRO A 70 -14.19 -5.52 -2.32
N ASP A 71 -12.88 -5.32 -2.42
CA ASP A 71 -11.88 -6.13 -1.72
C ASP A 71 -11.87 -5.87 -0.21
N LEU A 72 -12.08 -4.62 0.20
CA LEU A 72 -12.17 -4.23 1.60
C LEU A 72 -13.44 -4.79 2.27
N LEU A 73 -14.59 -4.75 1.60
CA LEU A 73 -15.83 -5.34 2.11
C LEU A 73 -15.71 -6.86 2.23
N ARG A 74 -15.07 -7.54 1.27
CA ARG A 74 -14.79 -8.98 1.37
C ARG A 74 -13.86 -9.30 2.54
N LEU A 75 -12.85 -8.48 2.81
CA LEU A 75 -11.97 -8.63 3.97
C LEU A 75 -12.77 -8.53 5.28
N PHE A 76 -13.60 -7.49 5.42
CA PHE A 76 -14.41 -7.32 6.63
C PHE A 76 -15.42 -8.45 6.82
N ALA A 77 -16.12 -8.86 5.76
CA ALA A 77 -17.07 -9.98 5.84
C ALA A 77 -16.37 -11.29 6.24
N ALA A 78 -15.20 -11.57 5.67
CA ALA A 78 -14.41 -12.75 6.04
C ALA A 78 -13.94 -12.68 7.49
N ALA A 79 -13.51 -11.52 7.98
CA ALA A 79 -13.12 -11.33 9.37
C ALA A 79 -14.31 -11.51 10.33
N GLN A 80 -15.48 -10.99 9.97
CA GLN A 80 -16.70 -11.12 10.79
C GLN A 80 -17.19 -12.57 10.88
N GLY A 81 -16.99 -13.37 9.84
CA GLY A 81 -17.37 -14.78 9.80
C GLY A 81 -16.37 -15.74 10.45
N ASP A 82 -15.18 -15.28 10.82
CA ASP A 82 -14.11 -16.15 11.34
C ASP A 82 -13.96 -16.02 12.87
N PRO A 83 -14.24 -17.09 13.65
CA PRO A 83 -14.13 -17.04 15.10
C PRO A 83 -12.70 -16.79 15.60
N ALA A 84 -11.66 -17.01 14.78
CA ALA A 84 -10.27 -16.74 15.14
C ALA A 84 -9.97 -15.24 15.29
N VAL A 85 -10.82 -14.35 14.76
CA VAL A 85 -10.66 -12.90 14.91
C VAL A 85 -10.89 -12.44 16.35
N MET A 86 -11.78 -13.11 17.09
CA MET A 86 -12.13 -12.81 18.49
C MET A 86 -12.37 -11.31 18.74
N GLY A 87 -13.16 -10.68 17.87
CA GLY A 87 -13.41 -9.24 17.86
C GLY A 87 -13.89 -8.79 16.48
N GLN A 88 -13.74 -7.50 16.20
CA GLN A 88 -14.13 -6.89 14.94
C GLN A 88 -12.95 -6.08 14.39
N LEU A 89 -12.61 -6.29 13.13
CA LEU A 89 -11.76 -5.38 12.38
C LEU A 89 -12.60 -4.21 11.87
N ARG A 90 -12.11 -2.99 12.06
CA ARG A 90 -12.73 -1.74 11.63
C ARG A 90 -11.69 -0.85 10.95
N ALA A 91 -12.13 0.03 10.07
CA ALA A 91 -11.33 1.11 9.51
C ALA A 91 -11.25 2.27 10.51
N LEU A 92 -10.05 2.65 10.90
CA LEU A 92 -9.77 3.74 11.84
C LEU A 92 -9.53 5.06 11.13
N SER A 93 -8.69 5.03 10.09
CA SER A 93 -8.21 6.20 9.38
C SER A 93 -7.93 5.81 7.93
N CYS A 94 -8.45 6.59 6.99
CA CYS A 94 -8.51 6.21 5.57
C CYS A 94 -7.94 7.33 4.71
N GLN A 95 -8.61 7.74 3.64
CA GLN A 95 -8.15 8.85 2.82
C GLN A 95 -7.96 10.11 3.68
N ARG A 96 -6.80 10.74 3.49
CA ARG A 96 -6.47 12.00 4.13
C ARG A 96 -5.82 12.93 3.12
N SER A 97 -6.51 14.03 2.78
CA SER A 97 -5.96 15.04 1.89
C SER A 97 -4.62 15.58 2.40
N ILE A 98 -3.76 16.07 1.51
CA ILE A 98 -2.48 16.69 1.88
C ILE A 98 -2.70 17.84 2.88
N ALA A 99 -3.75 18.64 2.69
CA ALA A 99 -4.13 19.72 3.61
C ALA A 99 -4.45 19.18 5.02
N ARG A 100 -5.23 18.10 5.12
CA ARG A 100 -5.54 17.47 6.41
C ARG A 100 -4.30 16.78 7.01
N GLN A 101 -3.45 16.17 6.18
CA GLN A 101 -2.18 15.59 6.61
C GLN A 101 -1.26 16.64 7.24
N ARG A 102 -1.22 17.86 6.70
CA ARG A 102 -0.54 19.00 7.34
C ARG A 102 -1.06 19.27 8.74
N GLY A 103 -2.38 19.33 8.92
CA GLY A 103 -2.97 19.48 10.24
C GLY A 103 -2.57 18.35 11.20
N VAL A 104 -2.52 17.10 10.76
CA VAL A 104 -2.09 15.97 11.60
C VAL A 104 -0.59 16.05 11.93
N PHE A 105 0.26 16.32 10.93
CA PHE A 105 1.69 16.44 11.11
C PHE A 105 2.05 17.59 12.05
N CYS A 106 1.38 18.75 11.94
CA CYS A 106 1.75 19.98 12.64
C CYS A 106 1.20 20.14 14.06
N ARG A 107 0.36 19.21 14.55
CA ARG A 107 -0.15 19.24 15.93
C ARG A 107 0.91 19.02 17.00
N GLY A 108 2.05 18.40 16.66
CA GLY A 108 3.11 18.05 17.61
C GLY A 108 4.10 19.18 17.90
N GLU A 109 3.63 20.34 18.32
CA GLU A 109 4.40 21.60 18.43
C GLU A 109 5.70 21.51 19.26
N SER A 110 5.84 20.51 20.13
CA SER A 110 7.02 20.33 20.98
C SER A 110 8.12 19.40 20.41
N SER A 111 7.93 18.85 19.21
CA SER A 111 8.86 17.87 18.60
C SER A 111 9.38 18.32 17.23
N SER A 112 10.63 17.95 16.90
CA SER A 112 11.22 18.31 15.61
C SER A 112 10.43 17.68 14.45
N ALA A 113 10.54 18.23 13.24
CA ALA A 113 9.91 17.63 12.06
C ALA A 113 10.39 16.19 11.81
N ALA A 114 11.67 15.91 12.09
CA ALA A 114 12.24 14.57 11.97
C ALA A 114 11.61 13.60 12.99
N ASP A 115 11.44 14.01 14.24
CA ASP A 115 10.83 13.17 15.28
C ASP A 115 9.36 12.87 14.95
N ARG A 116 8.61 13.87 14.48
CA ARG A 116 7.22 13.69 14.02
C ARG A 116 7.16 12.72 12.84
N ALA A 117 8.11 12.83 11.91
CA ALA A 117 8.18 11.98 10.73
C ALA A 117 8.41 10.50 11.02
N ILE A 118 8.87 10.13 12.22
CA ILE A 118 8.96 8.72 12.63
C ILE A 118 7.55 8.07 12.68
N SER A 119 6.53 8.83 13.09
CA SER A 119 5.16 8.31 13.31
C SER A 119 4.11 8.90 12.38
N VAL A 120 4.38 10.04 11.75
CA VAL A 120 3.40 10.77 10.94
C VAL A 120 4.10 11.26 9.69
N ALA A 121 3.66 10.79 8.53
CA ALA A 121 4.26 11.23 7.26
C ALA A 121 4.14 12.75 7.04
N PRO A 122 5.15 13.39 6.42
CA PRO A 122 5.03 14.77 5.95
C PRO A 122 3.84 14.96 4.99
N PRO A 123 3.27 16.17 4.87
CA PRO A 123 2.23 16.47 3.88
C PRO A 123 2.72 16.23 2.46
N GLY A 124 1.95 15.48 1.66
CA GLY A 124 2.38 15.05 0.31
C GLY A 124 3.24 13.79 0.28
N TYR A 125 3.46 13.16 1.44
CA TYR A 125 4.28 11.95 1.57
C TYR A 125 3.56 10.81 2.32
N SER A 126 2.24 10.93 2.53
CA SER A 126 1.43 9.92 3.20
C SER A 126 0.74 8.99 2.20
N GLU A 127 0.82 7.67 2.42
CA GLU A 127 0.05 6.72 1.61
C GLU A 127 -1.47 6.93 1.74
N HIS A 128 -1.96 7.50 2.86
CA HIS A 128 -3.37 7.83 3.03
C HIS A 128 -3.90 8.82 1.99
N SER A 129 -3.05 9.72 1.47
CA SER A 129 -3.47 10.71 0.46
C SER A 129 -3.89 10.03 -0.86
N THR A 130 -3.37 8.83 -1.12
CA THR A 130 -3.73 8.03 -2.30
C THR A 130 -5.14 7.45 -2.24
N GLY A 131 -5.75 7.35 -1.06
CA GLY A 131 -7.03 6.67 -0.83
C GLY A 131 -6.99 5.14 -0.99
N TYR A 132 -5.80 4.55 -1.23
CA TYR A 132 -5.59 3.10 -1.25
C TYR A 132 -5.04 2.53 0.06
N ALA A 133 -4.69 3.38 1.03
CA ALA A 133 -4.21 2.96 2.34
C ALA A 133 -5.21 3.30 3.45
N LEU A 134 -5.25 2.44 4.47
CA LEU A 134 -6.00 2.65 5.68
C LEU A 134 -5.31 2.04 6.90
N ASP A 135 -5.71 2.56 8.05
CA ASP A 135 -5.39 2.02 9.36
C ASP A 135 -6.55 1.13 9.82
N PHE A 136 -6.23 -0.09 10.26
CA PHE A 136 -7.19 -0.97 10.91
C PHE A 136 -7.18 -0.77 12.43
N ALA A 137 -8.35 -0.86 13.05
CA ALA A 137 -8.54 -0.95 14.49
C ALA A 137 -9.26 -2.26 14.85
N VAL A 138 -9.10 -2.68 16.10
CA VAL A 138 -9.78 -3.85 16.67
C VAL A 138 -10.85 -3.37 17.66
N ARG A 139 -12.03 -3.97 17.61
CA ARG A 139 -13.11 -3.73 18.57
C ARG A 139 -13.59 -5.02 19.23
N PRO A 140 -13.77 -5.04 20.57
CA PRO A 140 -13.35 -4.01 21.53
C PRO A 140 -11.81 -3.85 21.57
N ALA A 141 -11.32 -2.69 22.03
CA ALA A 141 -9.89 -2.34 22.01
C ALA A 141 -9.02 -3.19 22.97
N ASN A 142 -9.64 -3.83 23.97
CA ASN A 142 -9.00 -4.81 24.87
C ASN A 142 -7.66 -4.35 25.47
N GLY A 143 -7.60 -3.09 25.95
CA GLY A 143 -6.43 -2.55 26.64
C GLY A 143 -5.27 -2.10 25.73
N CYS A 144 -5.43 -2.17 24.41
CA CYS A 144 -4.49 -1.59 23.46
C CYS A 144 -5.13 -0.38 22.77
N PRO A 145 -4.54 0.83 22.87
CA PRO A 145 -5.01 1.99 22.11
C PRO A 145 -4.96 1.74 20.60
N ASP A 146 -5.79 2.47 19.87
CA ASP A 146 -5.76 2.44 18.40
C ASP A 146 -4.41 2.95 17.88
N ALA A 147 -3.97 2.40 16.74
CA ALA A 147 -2.70 2.74 16.10
C ALA A 147 -1.47 2.59 17.00
N GLU A 148 -1.47 1.56 17.86
CA GLU A 148 -0.34 1.18 18.71
C GLU A 148 0.18 -0.24 18.43
N ALA A 149 1.47 -0.44 18.73
CA ALA A 149 2.18 -1.69 18.42
C ALA A 149 1.58 -2.92 19.12
N CYS A 150 0.97 -2.75 20.30
CA CYS A 150 0.28 -3.81 21.03
C CYS A 150 -0.85 -4.48 20.21
N MET A 151 -1.39 -3.80 19.18
CA MET A 151 -2.44 -4.34 18.32
C MET A 151 -1.98 -5.64 17.67
N ALA A 152 -0.71 -5.76 17.32
CA ALA A 152 -0.15 -6.95 16.67
C ALA A 152 -0.32 -8.24 17.50
N ALA A 153 -0.47 -8.12 18.82
CA ALA A 153 -0.69 -9.23 19.73
C ALA A 153 -2.17 -9.66 19.82
N THR A 154 -3.10 -8.95 19.18
CA THR A 154 -4.52 -9.32 19.17
C THR A 154 -4.79 -10.48 18.19
N PRO A 155 -5.79 -11.35 18.46
CA PRO A 155 -6.21 -12.38 17.51
C PRO A 155 -6.62 -11.79 16.15
N ALA A 156 -7.35 -10.68 16.16
CA ALA A 156 -7.78 -9.96 14.96
C ALA A 156 -6.60 -9.47 14.10
N ALA A 157 -5.55 -8.89 14.70
CA ALA A 157 -4.38 -8.45 13.94
C ALA A 157 -3.54 -9.62 13.41
N ARG A 158 -3.45 -10.73 14.15
CA ARG A 158 -2.82 -11.96 13.64
C ARG A 158 -3.60 -12.53 12.45
N TRP A 159 -4.93 -12.56 12.55
CA TRP A 159 -5.80 -12.96 11.45
C TRP A 159 -5.61 -12.05 10.23
N LEU A 160 -5.60 -10.73 10.44
CA LEU A 160 -5.35 -9.74 9.39
C LEU A 160 -4.00 -10.01 8.71
N ARG A 161 -2.94 -10.18 9.51
CA ARG A 161 -1.59 -10.47 8.99
C ARG A 161 -1.54 -11.76 8.16
N ALA A 162 -2.32 -12.78 8.49
CA ALA A 162 -2.35 -14.03 7.72
C ALA A 162 -3.24 -13.95 6.46
N ASN A 163 -4.29 -13.13 6.47
CA ASN A 163 -5.36 -13.21 5.46
C ASN A 163 -5.44 -11.99 4.53
N ALA A 164 -5.02 -10.80 4.97
CA ALA A 164 -5.10 -9.55 4.22
C ALA A 164 -4.51 -9.64 2.78
N PRO A 165 -3.39 -10.34 2.52
CA PRO A 165 -2.88 -10.50 1.16
C PRO A 165 -3.87 -11.16 0.18
N ARG A 166 -4.76 -12.05 0.66
CA ARG A 166 -5.80 -12.70 -0.16
C ARG A 166 -6.90 -11.73 -0.61
N PHE A 167 -6.94 -10.55 0.00
CA PHE A 167 -7.82 -9.45 -0.34
C PHE A 167 -7.05 -8.28 -0.98
N GLY A 168 -5.79 -8.48 -1.37
CA GLY A 168 -5.01 -7.45 -2.05
C GLY A 168 -4.39 -6.42 -1.11
N PHE A 169 -4.39 -6.65 0.20
CA PHE A 169 -3.79 -5.76 1.19
C PHE A 169 -2.40 -6.24 1.62
N GLU A 170 -1.44 -5.32 1.70
CA GLU A 170 -0.10 -5.55 2.20
C GLU A 170 0.29 -4.52 3.26
N GLN A 171 1.09 -4.94 4.24
CA GLN A 171 1.47 -4.09 5.37
C GLN A 171 2.69 -3.25 5.00
N SER A 172 2.49 -1.95 4.84
CA SER A 172 3.48 -1.04 4.26
C SER A 172 4.73 -0.87 5.12
N PHE A 173 4.56 -0.80 6.45
CA PHE A 173 5.64 -0.49 7.39
C PHE A 173 5.86 -1.63 8.41
N PRO A 174 6.40 -2.78 7.98
CA PRO A 174 6.71 -3.88 8.90
C PRO A 174 7.86 -3.53 9.84
N GLY A 175 8.05 -4.34 10.88
CA GLY A 175 9.18 -4.23 11.79
C GLY A 175 10.51 -4.31 11.04
N GLY A 176 11.42 -3.37 11.30
CA GLY A 176 12.72 -3.29 10.62
C GLY A 176 12.68 -2.80 9.17
N ASN A 177 11.59 -2.15 8.75
CA ASN A 177 11.54 -1.52 7.41
C ASN A 177 12.67 -0.49 7.23
N LYS A 178 13.15 -0.33 5.99
CA LYS A 178 14.28 0.56 5.65
C LYS A 178 13.85 2.01 5.34
N GLN A 179 12.60 2.36 5.62
CA GLN A 179 12.09 3.72 5.39
C GLN A 179 12.35 4.65 6.57
N ASN A 180 12.90 4.16 7.70
CA ASN A 180 12.99 4.92 8.95
C ASN A 180 11.63 5.42 9.45
N VAL A 181 10.56 4.73 9.06
CA VAL A 181 9.21 4.88 9.61
C VAL A 181 9.05 3.85 10.72
N LYS A 182 8.35 4.18 11.79
CA LYS A 182 8.09 3.22 12.86
C LYS A 182 7.38 1.98 12.33
N TRP A 183 7.40 0.90 13.10
CA TRP A 183 6.58 -0.25 12.80
C TRP A 183 5.11 0.08 13.01
N GLU A 184 4.28 -0.13 11.99
CA GLU A 184 2.85 0.21 12.01
C GLU A 184 2.01 -1.03 11.69
N PRO A 185 1.74 -1.90 12.68
CA PRO A 185 0.96 -3.12 12.47
C PRO A 185 -0.48 -2.85 11.95
N TRP A 186 -0.99 -1.63 12.19
CA TRP A 186 -2.31 -1.18 11.79
C TRP A 186 -2.38 -0.63 10.36
N HIS A 187 -1.26 -0.20 9.75
CA HIS A 187 -1.25 0.50 8.45
C HIS A 187 -1.09 -0.46 7.28
N TRP A 188 -2.06 -0.44 6.36
CA TRP A 188 -2.11 -1.34 5.21
C TRP A 188 -2.48 -0.58 3.94
N ARG A 189 -1.83 -0.93 2.83
CA ARG A 189 -2.19 -0.46 1.50
C ARG A 189 -2.78 -1.57 0.66
N TRP A 190 -3.69 -1.21 -0.22
CA TRP A 190 -4.24 -2.11 -1.21
C TRP A 190 -3.56 -1.98 -2.55
N VAL A 191 -3.27 -3.12 -3.17
CA VAL A 191 -2.59 -3.25 -4.47
C VAL A 191 -3.34 -4.20 -5.40
N GLY A 192 -4.58 -4.55 -5.07
CA GLY A 192 -5.39 -5.52 -5.79
C GLY A 192 -5.03 -6.97 -5.50
N THR A 193 -6.06 -7.80 -5.39
CA THR A 193 -5.96 -9.26 -5.29
C THR A 193 -5.21 -9.92 -6.45
N SER A 194 -5.28 -9.32 -7.63
CA SER A 194 -4.56 -9.74 -8.83
C SER A 194 -4.21 -8.52 -9.68
N GLU A 195 -3.40 -8.70 -10.72
CA GLU A 195 -3.12 -7.64 -11.69
C GLU A 195 -4.35 -7.24 -12.52
N SER A 196 -5.25 -8.20 -12.74
CA SER A 196 -6.53 -8.00 -13.46
C SER A 196 -7.62 -7.38 -12.59
N THR A 197 -7.41 -7.22 -11.29
CA THR A 197 -8.40 -6.60 -10.40
C THR A 197 -8.59 -5.13 -10.83
N PRO A 198 -9.83 -4.65 -11.09
CA PRO A 198 -10.06 -3.26 -11.47
C PRO A 198 -9.39 -2.28 -10.49
N GLY A 199 -8.66 -1.29 -11.01
CA GLY A 199 -7.90 -0.33 -10.20
C GLY A 199 -6.54 -0.81 -9.68
N ALA A 200 -6.25 -2.12 -9.71
CA ALA A 200 -4.99 -2.66 -9.22
C ALA A 200 -3.78 -2.13 -9.99
N ALA A 201 -3.88 -1.96 -11.31
CA ALA A 201 -2.81 -1.36 -12.11
C ALA A 201 -2.42 0.05 -11.61
N LYS A 202 -3.42 0.89 -11.28
CA LYS A 202 -3.22 2.24 -10.73
C LYS A 202 -2.57 2.18 -9.35
N ALA A 203 -3.10 1.36 -8.44
CA ALA A 203 -2.54 1.19 -7.10
C ALA A 203 -1.10 0.66 -7.16
N ARG A 204 -0.84 -0.36 -7.99
CA ARG A 204 0.50 -0.95 -8.17
C ARG A 204 1.48 0.04 -8.79
N PHE A 205 1.03 0.89 -9.71
CA PHE A 205 1.87 1.96 -10.25
C PHE A 205 2.25 2.97 -9.18
N LEU A 206 1.27 3.47 -8.40
CA LEU A 206 1.52 4.41 -7.28
C LEU A 206 2.51 3.84 -6.26
N PHE A 207 2.36 2.56 -5.90
CA PHE A 207 3.22 1.90 -4.92
C PHE A 207 4.41 1.17 -5.53
N ALA A 208 4.67 1.26 -6.84
CA ALA A 208 5.69 0.45 -7.52
C ALA A 208 7.07 0.64 -6.88
N ARG A 209 7.39 1.89 -6.54
CA ARG A 209 8.65 2.23 -5.89
C ARG A 209 8.71 1.71 -4.44
N ALA A 210 7.65 1.93 -3.67
CA ALA A 210 7.55 1.41 -2.30
C ALA A 210 7.74 -0.11 -2.29
N ARG A 211 7.00 -0.84 -3.12
CA ARG A 211 7.08 -2.29 -3.24
C ARG A 211 8.46 -2.80 -3.64
N ARG A 212 9.18 -2.10 -4.51
CA ARG A 212 10.51 -2.48 -4.98
C ARG A 212 11.61 -2.20 -3.95
N GLN A 213 11.59 -1.04 -3.31
CA GLN A 213 12.68 -0.57 -2.46
C GLN A 213 12.44 -0.85 -0.97
N TYR A 214 11.17 -0.91 -0.56
CA TYR A 214 10.69 -1.03 0.81
C TYR A 214 9.53 -2.05 0.85
N PRO A 215 9.84 -3.34 0.60
CA PRO A 215 8.81 -4.35 0.45
C PRO A 215 7.95 -4.47 1.72
N ALA A 216 6.64 -4.56 1.51
CA ALA A 216 5.68 -4.83 2.57
C ALA A 216 5.89 -6.23 3.18
N ASN A 217 5.41 -6.43 4.40
CA ASN A 217 5.39 -7.75 5.02
C ASN A 217 4.19 -7.90 5.96
N PRO A 218 3.19 -8.74 5.63
CA PRO A 218 3.14 -9.57 4.43
C PRO A 218 2.95 -8.72 3.16
N ALA A 219 3.45 -9.22 2.05
CA ALA A 219 3.25 -8.64 0.72
C ALA A 219 2.14 -9.39 -0.03
N VAL A 220 1.46 -8.70 -0.96
CA VAL A 220 0.67 -9.39 -1.99
C VAL A 220 1.63 -9.91 -3.03
N LEU A 221 1.89 -11.22 -3.01
CA LEU A 221 2.81 -11.86 -3.95
C LEU A 221 2.38 -11.57 -5.40
N PRO A 222 3.32 -11.35 -6.33
CA PRO A 222 2.99 -11.42 -7.75
C PRO A 222 2.43 -12.82 -8.04
N ILE A 223 1.38 -12.90 -8.86
CA ILE A 223 0.95 -14.21 -9.37
C ILE A 223 2.11 -14.71 -10.24
N VAL A 224 2.77 -15.77 -9.80
CA VAL A 224 3.66 -16.53 -10.68
C VAL A 224 2.76 -17.18 -11.72
N VAL A 225 2.58 -16.54 -12.87
CA VAL A 225 1.97 -17.17 -14.04
C VAL A 225 2.93 -18.29 -14.45
N ARG A 226 2.67 -19.51 -13.97
CA ARG A 226 3.33 -20.69 -14.51
C ARG A 226 2.76 -20.89 -15.91
N PHE A 227 3.48 -20.40 -16.92
CA PHE A 227 3.27 -20.88 -18.27
C PHE A 227 3.58 -22.38 -18.24
N THR A 228 2.55 -23.23 -18.26
CA THR A 228 2.73 -24.63 -18.60
C THR A 228 3.03 -24.65 -20.09
N THR A 229 4.32 -24.48 -20.43
CA THR A 229 4.75 -24.57 -21.82
C THR A 229 4.59 -26.00 -22.29
N SER A 230 3.79 -26.12 -23.36
CA SER A 230 3.54 -27.27 -24.22
C SER A 230 2.49 -28.28 -23.74
N PRO A 231 1.37 -28.46 -24.48
CA PRO A 231 0.60 -29.69 -24.39
C PRO A 231 1.49 -30.88 -24.80
N PRO A 232 1.22 -32.09 -24.30
CA PRO A 232 1.95 -33.28 -24.71
C PRO A 232 1.88 -33.42 -26.23
N VAL A 233 3.05 -33.59 -26.87
CA VAL A 233 3.14 -33.94 -28.29
C VAL A 233 2.36 -35.25 -28.48
N PRO A 234 1.33 -35.28 -29.35
CA PRO A 234 0.62 -36.52 -29.62
C PRO A 234 1.62 -37.56 -30.15
N LEU A 235 1.68 -38.72 -29.50
CA LEU A 235 2.43 -39.85 -30.04
C LEU A 235 1.84 -40.25 -31.40
N PRO A 236 2.67 -40.55 -32.42
CA PRO A 236 2.17 -41.02 -33.70
C PRO A 236 1.39 -42.32 -33.49
N ILE A 237 0.15 -42.34 -33.96
CA ILE A 237 -0.71 -43.53 -33.95
C ILE A 237 -0.05 -44.58 -34.84
N ALA A 238 0.34 -45.71 -34.25
CA ALA A 238 0.87 -46.84 -35.00
C ALA A 238 -0.18 -47.32 -36.02
N PRO A 239 0.20 -47.62 -37.27
CA PRO A 239 -0.75 -48.07 -38.28
C PRO A 239 -1.41 -49.38 -37.86
N ALA A 240 -2.72 -49.47 -38.11
CA ALA A 240 -3.52 -50.64 -37.80
C ALA A 240 -2.97 -51.88 -38.52
N GLN A 241 -2.74 -52.94 -37.75
CA GLN A 241 -2.38 -54.26 -38.28
C GLN A 241 -3.52 -54.80 -39.16
N PRO A 242 -3.25 -55.31 -40.38
CA PRO A 242 -4.29 -55.86 -41.24
C PRO A 242 -4.88 -57.12 -40.64
N SER A 243 -6.21 -57.20 -40.61
CA SER A 243 -6.96 -58.35 -40.12
C SER A 243 -6.74 -59.56 -41.04
N SER A 244 -6.27 -60.67 -40.45
CA SER A 244 -6.18 -61.94 -41.18
C SER A 244 -7.60 -62.51 -41.39
N LYS A 245 -8.01 -62.59 -42.65
CA LYS A 245 -9.24 -63.30 -43.03
C LYS A 245 -9.04 -64.80 -42.79
N LYS A 246 -9.75 -65.37 -41.81
CA LYS A 246 -9.93 -66.82 -41.68
C LYS A 246 -10.60 -67.36 -42.96
N LYS A 247 -9.87 -68.12 -43.77
CA LYS A 247 -10.45 -68.96 -44.82
C LYS A 247 -11.16 -70.14 -44.16
N ARG A 248 -12.47 -70.24 -44.38
CA ARG A 248 -13.28 -71.45 -44.12
C ARG A 248 -12.74 -72.62 -44.95
N ARG A 249 -12.53 -73.75 -44.28
CA ARG A 249 -12.76 -75.10 -44.80
C ARG A 249 -13.28 -75.95 -43.65
#